data_AF-A0A0N0N9A9-F1
#
_entry.id   AF-A0A0N0N9A9-F1
#
_cell.length_a   1.000
_cell.length_b   1.000
_cell.length_c   1.000
_cell.angle_alpha   90.00
_cell.angle_beta   90.00
_cell.angle_gamma   90.00
#
_symmetry.space_group_name_H-M   'P 1'
#
loop_
_entity.id
_entity.type
_entity.pdbx_description
1 polymer ?
#
loop_
_entity_poly.entity_id
_entity_poly.type
_entity_poly.pdbx_seq_one_letter_code
_entity_poly.pdbx_strand_id
1 'polypeptide(L)' 'MSDHLIEAHVRFDSHPAHTSAVTATLAGTHHRAAQALLAARGFQNLDEHTMVLARIDHEESQ' A
#
# COMPACT_ATOMS: atom_id res chain seq x y z
N MET A 1 18.02 15.98 17.11
CA MET A 1 17.35 15.75 15.83
C MET A 1 16.41 14.59 16.04
N SER A 2 15.16 14.88 16.38
CA SER A 2 14.14 13.85 16.59
C SER A 2 13.78 13.33 15.21
N ASP A 3 14.20 12.11 14.91
CA ASP A 3 13.68 11.33 13.80
C ASP A 3 12.16 11.36 13.98
N HIS A 4 11.45 12.19 13.22
CA HIS A 4 10.00 12.08 13.08
C HIS A 4 9.81 10.76 12.36
N LEU A 5 9.85 9.68 13.12
CA LEU A 5 9.50 8.34 12.69
C LEU A 5 8.16 8.51 12.02
N ILE A 6 8.15 8.43 10.69
CA ILE A 6 6.93 8.34 9.92
C ILE A 6 6.32 7.03 10.40
N GLU A 7 5.43 7.11 11.40
CA GLU A 7 4.67 5.98 11.89
C GLU A 7 3.58 5.72 10.86
N ALA A 8 4.00 5.10 9.75
CA ALA A 8 3.14 4.61 8.71
C ALA A 8 3.39 3.11 8.60
N HIS A 9 2.38 2.33 8.97
CA HIS A 9 2.40 0.88 8.86
C HIS A 9 1.56 0.48 7.65
N VAL A 10 2.10 -0.41 6.82
CA VAL A 10 1.38 -0.98 5.68
C VAL A 10 1.17 -2.46 5.96
N ARG A 11 -0.08 -2.89 6.06
CA ARG A 11 -0.46 -4.29 6.26
C ARG A 11 -1.02 -4.85 4.97
N PHE A 12 -0.42 -5.93 4.45
CA PHE A 12 -0.87 -6.62 3.25
C PHE A 12 -1.84 -7.75 3.59
N ASP A 13 -2.91 -7.89 2.81
CA ASP A 13 -3.89 -8.97 2.88
C ASP A 13 -4.24 -9.45 1.46
N SER A 14 -4.89 -10.60 1.32
CA SER A 14 -5.25 -11.16 0.01
C SER A 14 -6.51 -10.49 -0.54
N HIS A 15 -6.55 -10.18 -1.84
CA HIS A 15 -7.75 -9.60 -2.43
C HIS A 15 -8.86 -10.65 -2.56
N PRO A 16 -10.09 -10.40 -2.04
CA PRO A 16 -11.13 -11.43 -1.93
C PRO A 16 -11.66 -11.94 -3.27
N ALA A 17 -11.56 -11.13 -4.33
CA ALA A 17 -12.03 -11.48 -5.68
C ALA A 17 -10.92 -11.75 -6.70
N HIS A 18 -9.65 -11.50 -6.36
CA HIS A 18 -8.54 -11.54 -7.31
C HIS A 18 -7.33 -12.20 -6.67
N THR A 19 -7.08 -13.48 -6.99
CA THR A 19 -6.01 -14.27 -6.36
C THR A 19 -4.59 -13.77 -6.66
N SER A 20 -4.43 -12.98 -7.73
CA SER A 20 -3.17 -12.30 -8.11
C SER A 20 -3.03 -10.89 -7.53
N ALA A 21 -3.99 -10.43 -6.71
CA ALA A 21 -3.96 -9.12 -6.09
C ALA A 21 -3.93 -9.21 -4.56
N VAL A 22 -3.37 -8.18 -3.94
CA VAL A 22 -3.34 -7.99 -2.49
C VAL A 22 -3.95 -6.63 -2.17
N THR A 23 -4.60 -6.52 -1.02
CA THR A 23 -5.00 -5.23 -0.45
C THR A 23 -3.93 -4.77 0.53
N ALA A 24 -3.71 -3.47 0.63
CA ALA A 24 -2.87 -2.88 1.65
C ALA A 24 -3.69 -1.93 2.50
N THR A 25 -3.63 -2.11 3.82
CA THR A 25 -4.18 -1.17 4.79
C THR A 25 -3.04 -0.31 5.35
N LEU A 26 -3.18 1.00 5.19
CA LEU A 26 -2.29 2.03 5.72
C LEU A 26 -2.79 2.50 7.08
N ALA A 27 -1.95 2.30 8.11
CA ALA A 27 -2.22 2.71 9.48
C ALA A 27 -1.15 3.69 9.99
N GLY A 28 -1.50 4.45 11.04
CA GLY A 28 -0.63 5.42 11.69
C GLY A 28 -0.90 6.87 11.31
N THR A 29 -0.20 7.80 11.96
CA THR A 29 -0.46 9.26 11.89
C THR A 29 -0.16 9.85 10.51
N HIS A 30 0.69 9.20 9.71
CA HIS A 30 1.10 9.67 8.38
C HIS A 30 0.49 8.85 7.21
N HIS A 31 -0.60 8.12 7.45
CA HIS A 31 -1.25 7.27 6.42
C HIS A 31 -1.59 8.02 5.11
N ARG A 32 -2.03 9.28 5.18
CA ARG A 32 -2.36 10.09 3.98
C ARG A 32 -1.14 10.37 3.09
N ALA A 33 0.03 10.59 3.69
CA ALA A 33 1.25 10.83 2.94
C ALA A 33 1.68 9.56 2.19
N ALA A 34 1.58 8.40 2.86
CA ALA A 34 1.87 7.11 2.26
C ALA A 34 0.85 6.76 1.16
N GLN A 35 -0.44 7.07 1.37
CA GLN A 35 -1.48 6.89 0.34
C GLN A 35 -1.21 7.73 -0.91
N ALA A 36 -0.86 9.02 -0.75
CA ALA A 36 -0.55 9.90 -1.86
C ALA A 36 0.68 9.42 -2.67
N LEU A 37 1.73 8.96 -1.98
CA LEU A 37 2.92 8.40 -2.60
C LEU A 37 2.63 7.14 -3.42
N LEU A 38 1.83 6.22 -2.85
CA LEU A 38 1.45 4.99 -3.55
C LEU A 38 0.51 5.29 -4.73
N ALA A 39 -0.43 6.22 -4.58
CA ALA A 39 -1.30 6.64 -5.67
C ALA A 39 -0.49 7.23 -6.84
N ALA A 40 0.53 8.05 -6.55
CA ALA A 40 1.45 8.58 -7.55
C ALA A 40 2.25 7.48 -8.27
N ARG A 41 2.42 6.30 -7.65
CA ARG A 41 3.09 5.14 -8.26
C ARG A 41 2.16 4.26 -9.10
N GLY A 42 0.87 4.60 -9.17
CA GLY A 42 -0.14 3.90 -9.96
C GLY A 42 -1.00 2.91 -9.18
N PHE A 43 -0.86 2.85 -7.84
CA PHE A 43 -1.73 2.04 -7.00
C PHE A 43 -3.10 2.70 -6.82
N GLN A 44 -4.17 1.90 -6.83
CA GLN A 44 -5.54 2.41 -6.75
C GLN A 44 -6.04 2.45 -5.31
N ASN A 45 -6.68 3.56 -4.93
CA ASN A 45 -7.35 3.67 -3.64
C ASN A 45 -8.66 2.88 -3.66
N LEU A 46 -8.86 2.06 -2.63
CA LEU A 46 -10.15 1.43 -2.36
C LEU A 46 -10.96 2.29 -1.38
N ASP A 47 -10.30 2.84 -0.36
CA ASP A 47 -10.87 3.77 0.62
C ASP A 47 -9.79 4.69 1.23
N GLU A 48 -10.11 5.45 2.29
CA GLU A 48 -9.19 6.38 2.96
C GLU A 48 -7.95 5.70 3.57
N HIS A 49 -8.04 4.41 3.89
CA HIS A 49 -6.97 3.65 4.52
C HIS A 49 -6.54 2.43 3.69
N THR A 50 -7.28 2.05 2.65
CA THR A 50 -7.02 0.84 1.88
C THR A 50 -6.67 1.14 0.44
N MET A 51 -5.67 0.44 -0.07
CA MET A 51 -5.26 0.47 -1.47
C MET A 51 -5.20 -0.94 -2.06
N VAL A 52 -5.44 -1.05 -3.37
CA VAL A 52 -5.24 -2.29 -4.13
C VAL A 52 -3.85 -2.29 -4.74
N LEU A 53 -3.11 -3.37 -4.52
CA LEU A 53 -1.81 -3.61 -5.11
C LEU A 53 -1.85 -4.94 -5.89
N ALA A 54 -1.18 -4.98 -7.04
CA ALA A 54 -0.96 -6.24 -7.74
C ALA A 54 0.16 -7.01 -7.05
N ARG A 55 -0.01 -8.33 -6.86
CA ARG A 55 1.07 -9.20 -6.41
C ARG A 55 1.99 -9.42 -7.61
N ILE A 56 3.23 -8.95 -7.52
CA ILE A 56 4.25 -9.27 -8.52
C ILE A 56 4.73 -10.69 -8.19
N ASP A 57 3.96 -11.68 -8.60
CA ASP A 57 4.27 -13.11 -8.43
C ASP A 57 5.49 -13.58 -9.25
N HIS A 58 6.02 -12.70 -10.09
CA HIS A 58 7.14 -12.96 -10.98
C HIS A 58 8.14 -11.81 -10.84
N GLU A 59 9.36 -12.07 -10.35
CA GLU A 59 10.46 -11.13 -10.54
C GLU A 59 10.49 -10.73 -12.02
N GLU A 60 10.39 -9.43 -12.34
CA GLU A 60 10.62 -8.99 -13.72
C GLU A 60 12.02 -9.47 -14.10
N SER A 61 12.09 -10.47 -14.98
CA SER A 61 13.35 -10.89 -15.56
C SER A 61 13.90 -9.67 -16.31
N GLN A 62 14.93 -9.06 -15.72
CA GLN A 62 15.69 -7.93 -16.26
C GLN A 62 16.29 -8.26 -17.63
#